data_AF-A0A1H9XSV4-F1
#
_entry.id   AF-A0A1H9XSV4-F1
#
_cell.length_a   1.000
_cell.length_b   1.000
_cell.length_c   1.000
_cell.angle_alpha   90.00
_cell.angle_beta   90.00
_cell.angle_gamma   90.00
#
_symmetry.space_group_name_H-M   'P 1'
#
loop_
_entity.id
_entity.type
_entity.pdbx_description
1 polymer ?
#
loop_
_entity_poly.entity_id
_entity_poly.type
_entity_poly.pdbx_seq_one_letter_code
_entity_poly.pdbx_strand_id
1 'polypeptide(L)' 'MSRYSHADAEAARRAIAGLVVGEELGTAAREVAVAILHAQGRTDAETAAALRLSTYTAARIRARLHLRAHGARS' A
#
# COMPACT_ATOMS: atom_id res chain seq x y z
N MET A 1 -4.66 8.12 -19.79
CA MET A 1 -5.67 7.40 -18.97
C MET A 1 -5.07 7.18 -17.60
N SER A 2 -5.74 7.61 -16.52
CA SER A 2 -5.28 7.27 -15.16
C SER A 2 -5.24 5.75 -15.02
N ARG A 3 -4.12 5.20 -14.59
CA ARG A 3 -3.93 3.75 -14.37
C ARG A 3 -4.80 3.20 -13.23
N TYR A 4 -5.39 4.09 -12.42
CA TYR A 4 -6.21 3.76 -11.26
C TYR A 4 -7.63 4.28 -11.44
N SER A 5 -8.61 3.44 -11.09
CA SER A 5 -10.04 3.78 -11.07
C SER A 5 -10.47 4.30 -9.69
N HIS A 6 -11.67 4.89 -9.62
CA HIS A 6 -12.28 5.25 -8.34
C HIS A 6 -12.52 4.01 -7.45
N ALA A 7 -12.86 2.86 -8.05
CA ALA A 7 -13.05 1.61 -7.33
C ALA A 7 -11.75 1.13 -6.67
N ASP A 8 -10.60 1.30 -7.33
CA ASP A 8 -9.29 0.97 -6.75
C ASP A 8 -8.97 1.85 -5.55
N ALA A 9 -9.28 3.15 -5.64
CA ALA A 9 -9.10 4.09 -4.54
C ALA A 9 -9.99 3.75 -3.34
N GLU A 10 -11.24 3.36 -3.58
CA GLU A 10 -12.16 2.99 -2.52
C GLU A 10 -11.77 1.66 -1.84
N ALA A 11 -11.38 0.65 -2.63
CA ALA A 11 -10.88 -0.60 -2.09
C ALA A 11 -9.61 -0.37 -1.24
N ALA A 12 -8.69 0.48 -1.70
CA ALA A 12 -7.50 0.87 -0.96
C ALA A 12 -7.85 1.53 0.40
N ARG A 13 -8.82 2.44 0.43
CA ARG A 13 -9.27 3.09 1.68
C ARG A 13 -9.84 2.09 2.67
N ARG A 14 -10.68 1.16 2.21
CA ARG A 14 -11.25 0.10 3.05
C ARG A 14 -10.16 -0.78 3.66
N ALA A 15 -9.13 -1.10 2.88
CA ALA A 15 -8.00 -1.88 3.38
C ALA A 15 -7.16 -1.11 4.41
N ILE A 16 -6.88 0.18 4.17
CA ILE A 16 -6.18 1.05 5.13
C ILE A 16 -6.96 1.16 6.45
N ALA A 17 -8.29 1.20 6.37
CA ALA A 17 -9.18 1.19 7.53
C ALA A 17 -9.28 -0.18 8.23
N GLY A 18 -8.60 -1.22 7.73
CA GLY A 18 -8.62 -2.57 8.29
C GLY A 18 -9.91 -3.36 8.02
N LEU A 19 -10.78 -2.87 7.14
CA LEU A 19 -12.06 -3.52 6.80
C LEU A 19 -11.89 -4.66 5.80
N VAL A 20 -10.77 -4.68 5.07
CA VAL A 20 -10.43 -5.66 4.03
C VAL A 20 -8.93 -5.94 4.13
N VAL A 21 -8.49 -7.19 3.98
CA VAL A 21 -7.06 -7.49 3.99
C VAL A 21 -6.42 -7.19 2.63
N GLY A 22 -5.13 -6.90 2.62
CA GLY A 22 -4.41 -6.55 1.40
C GLY A 22 -4.44 -7.66 0.34
N GLU A 23 -4.55 -8.93 0.76
CA GLU A 23 -4.66 -10.07 -0.15
C GLU A 23 -5.95 -10.10 -0.96
N GLU A 24 -7.04 -9.49 -0.48
CA GLU A 24 -8.31 -9.40 -1.20
C GLU A 24 -8.33 -8.28 -2.25
N LEU A 25 -7.36 -7.35 -2.20
CA LEU A 25 -7.23 -6.27 -3.16
C LEU A 25 -6.69 -6.77 -4.50
N GLY A 26 -7.23 -6.21 -5.59
CA GLY A 26 -6.58 -6.26 -6.91
C GLY A 26 -5.24 -5.52 -6.92
N THR A 27 -4.41 -5.81 -7.92
CA THR A 27 -3.06 -5.22 -8.05
C THR A 27 -3.05 -3.69 -8.01
N ALA A 28 -3.97 -3.05 -8.74
CA ALA A 28 -4.07 -1.60 -8.80
C ALA A 28 -4.44 -0.99 -7.44
N ALA A 29 -5.42 -1.57 -6.73
CA ALA A 29 -5.81 -1.13 -5.40
C ALA A 29 -4.68 -1.31 -4.35
N ARG A 30 -3.88 -2.38 -4.44
CA ARG A 30 -2.67 -2.53 -3.59
C ARG A 30 -1.64 -1.44 -3.86
N GLU A 31 -1.38 -1.13 -5.12
CA GLU A 31 -0.49 -0.05 -5.54
C GLU A 31 -0.96 1.30 -4.98
N VAL A 32 -2.27 1.60 -5.05
CA VAL A 32 -2.85 2.80 -4.45
C VAL A 32 -2.71 2.82 -2.93
N ALA A 33 -3.02 1.72 -2.24
CA ALA A 33 -2.94 1.64 -0.78
C ALA A 33 -1.51 1.87 -0.27
N VAL A 34 -0.51 1.25 -0.92
CA VAL A 34 0.91 1.43 -0.60
C VAL A 34 1.34 2.89 -0.86
N ALA A 35 0.92 3.50 -1.96
CA ALA A 35 1.24 4.90 -2.24
C ALA A 35 0.66 5.86 -1.17
N ILE A 36 -0.57 5.63 -0.72
CA ILE A 36 -1.21 6.44 0.33
C ILE A 36 -0.44 6.30 1.65
N LEU A 37 -0.16 5.07 2.09
CA LEU A 37 0.56 4.82 3.34
C LEU A 37 1.99 5.37 3.29
N HIS A 38 2.67 5.24 2.16
CA HIS A 38 3.99 5.84 1.94
C HIS A 38 3.96 7.37 2.02
N ALA A 39 2.95 8.01 1.42
CA ALA A 39 2.76 9.46 1.50
C ALA A 39 2.48 9.95 2.93
N GLN A 40 1.95 9.08 3.80
CA GLN A 40 1.80 9.31 5.23
C GLN A 40 3.11 9.06 6.03
N GLY A 41 4.21 8.77 5.35
CA GLY A 41 5.52 8.51 5.97
C GLY A 41 5.67 7.10 6.55
N ARG A 42 4.77 6.16 6.23
CA ARG A 42 4.84 4.78 6.75
C ARG A 42 5.97 4.00 6.07
N THR A 43 6.74 3.29 6.86
CA THR A 43 7.75 2.31 6.41
C THR A 43 7.10 1.10 5.73
N ASP A 44 7.91 0.27 5.06
CA ASP A 44 7.44 -0.98 4.43
C ASP A 44 6.84 -1.94 5.48
N ALA A 45 7.40 -1.98 6.70
CA ALA A 45 6.91 -2.81 7.80
C ALA A 45 5.56 -2.30 8.34
N GLU A 46 5.42 -0.99 8.56
CA GLU A 46 4.14 -0.41 8.99
C GLU A 46 3.05 -0.56 7.92
N THR A 47 3.43 -0.39 6.64
CA THR A 47 2.53 -0.61 5.50
C THR A 47 2.08 -2.07 5.43
N ALA A 48 3.01 -3.01 5.60
CA ALA A 48 2.71 -4.44 5.64
C ALA A 48 1.76 -4.79 6.80
N ALA A 49 1.99 -4.23 7.99
CA ALA A 49 1.11 -4.43 9.14
C ALA A 49 -0.30 -3.86 8.88
N ALA A 50 -0.40 -2.63 8.34
CA ALA A 50 -1.67 -1.99 8.04
C ALA A 50 -2.51 -2.77 7.01
N LEU A 51 -1.85 -3.33 6.00
CA LEU A 51 -2.52 -4.08 4.93
C LEU A 51 -2.57 -5.59 5.18
N ARG A 52 -2.05 -6.09 6.31
CA ARG A 52 -1.86 -7.54 6.57
C ARG A 52 -1.17 -8.27 5.40
N LEU A 53 -0.12 -7.65 4.87
CA LEU A 53 0.77 -8.21 3.85
C LEU A 53 2.11 -8.56 4.49
N SER A 54 2.98 -9.26 3.75
CA SER A 54 4.38 -9.36 4.13
C SER A 54 5.14 -8.06 3.84
N THR A 55 6.16 -7.77 4.65
CA THR A 55 7.09 -6.64 4.42
C THR A 55 7.72 -6.70 3.04
N TYR A 56 8.05 -7.91 2.57
CA TYR A 56 8.56 -8.13 1.21
C TYR A 56 7.57 -7.67 0.13
N THR A 57 6.29 -8.00 0.28
CA THR A 57 5.25 -7.60 -0.68
C THR A 57 5.08 -6.08 -0.70
N ALA A 58 5.04 -5.43 0.47
CA ALA A 58 4.97 -3.97 0.57
C ALA A 58 6.19 -3.30 -0.10
N ALA A 59 7.40 -3.77 0.22
CA ALA A 59 8.64 -3.26 -0.38
C ALA A 59 8.69 -3.46 -1.90
N ARG A 60 8.23 -4.61 -2.40
CA ARG A 60 8.18 -4.90 -3.85
C ARG A 60 7.20 -3.99 -4.59
N ILE A 61 6.03 -3.71 -4.00
CA ILE A 61 5.06 -2.78 -4.58
C ILE A 61 5.62 -1.35 -4.56
N ARG A 62 6.19 -0.90 -3.43
CA ARG A 62 6.87 0.40 -3.33
C ARG A 62 7.94 0.58 -4.41
N ALA A 63 8.77 -0.44 -4.63
CA ALA A 63 9.81 -0.44 -5.67
C ALA A 63 9.23 -0.33 -7.09
N ARG A 64 8.13 -1.05 -7.39
CA ARG A 64 7.40 -0.94 -8.67
C ARG A 64 6.81 0.44 -8.91
N LEU A 65 6.49 1.16 -7.84
CA LEU A 65 6.01 2.55 -7.89
C LEU A 65 7.15 3.58 -7.92
N HIS A 66 8.41 3.14 -7.95
CA HIS A 66 9.60 3.98 -7.90
C HIS A 66 9.66 4.92 -6.67
N LEU A 67 9.07 4.50 -5.55
CA LEU A 67 9.05 5.24 -4.31
C LEU A 67 10.29 4.92 -3.45
N ARG A 68 10.93 5.95 -2.90
CA ARG A 68 12.07 5.80 -1.98
C ARG A 68 11.65 5.12 -0.68
N ALA A 69 12.50 4.26 -0.14
CA ALA A 69 12.27 3.68 1.17
C ALA A 69 12.36 4.76 2.25
N HIS A 70 11.46 4.72 3.23
CA HIS A 70 11.64 5.44 4.48
C HIS A 70 12.58 4.61 5.38
N GLY A 71 13.53 5.28 6.04
CA GLY A 71 14.44 4.63 6.99
C GLY A 71 13.68 4.10 8.22
N ALA A 72 14.30 3.15 8.93
CA ALA A 72 13.80 2.75 10.25
C ALA A 72 13.86 3.96 11.19
N ARG A 73 12.70 4.34 11.76
CA ARG A 73 12.66 5.37 12.80
C ARG A 73 13.26 4.76 14.07
N SER A 74 14.32 5.38 14.56
CA SER A 74 15.01 5.04 15.81
C SER A 74 14.15 5.35 17.03
#